data_AF-A0A6V7I7P8-F1
#
_entry.id   AF-A0A6V7I7P8-F1
#
_cell.length_a   1.000
_cell.length_b   1.000
_cell.length_c   1.000
_cell.angle_alpha   90.00
_cell.angle_beta   90.00
_cell.angle_gamma   90.00
#
_symmetry.space_group_name_H-M   'P 1'
#
loop_
_entity.id
_entity.type
_entity.pdbx_description
1 polymer ?
#
loop_
_entity_poly.entity_id
_entity_poly.type
_entity_poly.pdbx_seq_one_letter_code
_entity_poly.pdbx_strand_id
1 'polypeptide(L)'
;MIMGMPNQASNLIDEAIVQILAHGGWYDQARALVLHAKCLVATAPQIPEKRKLIIQDAIKALLKAKSHFSKVEAFGKVKNTLYLLSLFYNEIDMKADRNQCAFEFRQLDEQYPTKTNTSTLY
;
A
#
# COMPACT_ATOMS: atom_id res chain seq x y z
N MET A 1 -3.08 11.78 3.27
CA MET A 1 -3.06 12.21 4.69
C MET A 1 -3.60 13.62 4.83
N ILE A 2 -4.86 13.76 5.25
CA ILE A 2 -5.60 15.04 5.20
C ILE A 2 -5.10 16.05 6.26
N MET A 3 -4.66 15.56 7.42
CA MET A 3 -4.25 16.41 8.54
C MET A 3 -2.80 16.91 8.46
N GLY A 4 -2.02 16.53 7.44
CA GLY A 4 -0.64 17.00 7.26
C GLY A 4 0.35 16.54 8.35
N MET A 5 0.04 15.48 9.10
CA MET A 5 0.85 15.00 10.23
C MET A 5 1.42 13.57 10.02
N PRO A 6 2.25 13.33 8.98
CA PRO A 6 2.74 11.99 8.65
C PRO A 6 3.66 11.40 9.72
N ASN A 7 4.47 12.21 10.40
CA ASN A 7 5.37 11.74 11.47
C ASN A 7 4.59 11.20 12.68
N GLN A 8 3.54 11.92 13.10
CA GLN A 8 2.68 11.46 14.19
C GLN A 8 1.93 10.18 13.81
N ALA A 9 1.45 10.09 12.57
CA ALA A 9 0.83 8.86 12.08
C ALA A 9 1.83 7.69 12.04
N SER A 10 3.09 7.93 11.66
CA SER A 10 4.16 6.93 11.66
C SER A 10 4.42 6.38 13.05
N ASN A 11 4.57 7.26 14.04
CA ASN A 11 4.81 6.84 15.42
C ASN A 11 3.68 5.96 15.96
N LEU A 12 2.42 6.39 15.74
CA LEU A 12 1.24 5.65 16.22
C LEU A 12 1.10 4.29 15.54
N ILE A 13 1.39 4.18 14.24
CA ILE A 13 1.33 2.88 13.56
C ILE A 13 2.46 1.97 14.01
N ASP A 14 3.68 2.48 14.24
CA ASP A 14 4.81 1.67 14.68
C ASP A 14 4.57 1.07 16.07
N GLU A 15 3.89 1.79 16.97
CA GLU A 15 3.46 1.29 18.28
C GLU A 15 2.40 0.19 18.18
N ALA A 16 1.43 0.32 17.25
CA ALA A 16 0.27 -0.56 17.18
C ALA A 16 0.44 -1.76 16.24
N ILE A 17 1.30 -1.67 15.22
CA ILE A 17 1.32 -2.61 14.08
C ILE A 17 1.65 -4.04 14.50
N VAL A 18 2.54 -4.23 15.49
CA VAL A 18 2.92 -5.57 15.96
C VAL A 18 1.71 -6.29 16.54
N GLN A 19 0.90 -5.62 17.36
CA GLN A 19 -0.28 -6.21 17.97
C GLN A 19 -1.35 -6.55 16.92
N ILE A 20 -1.53 -5.67 15.92
CA ILE A 20 -2.47 -5.94 14.80
C ILE A 20 -1.99 -7.12 13.97
N LEU A 21 -0.69 -7.23 13.67
CA LEU A 21 -0.12 -8.34 12.91
C LEU A 21 -0.14 -9.68 13.68
N ALA A 22 -0.10 -9.63 15.00
CA ALA A 22 -0.15 -10.82 15.85
C ALA A 22 -1.58 -11.36 16.02
N HIS A 23 -2.58 -10.49 16.15
CA HIS A 23 -3.93 -10.89 16.59
C HIS A 23 -5.08 -10.42 15.70
N GLY A 24 -4.84 -9.48 14.77
CA GLY A 24 -5.86 -8.98 13.86
C GLY A 24 -6.24 -9.98 12.78
N GLY A 25 -7.44 -9.86 12.22
CA GLY A 25 -7.83 -10.62 11.03
C GLY A 25 -7.06 -10.17 9.79
N TRP A 26 -7.01 -10.99 8.73
CA TRP A 26 -6.28 -10.68 7.50
C TRP A 26 -6.61 -9.30 6.92
N TYR A 27 -7.88 -8.88 6.98
CA TYR A 27 -8.30 -7.57 6.51
C TYR A 27 -7.67 -6.41 7.29
N ASP A 28 -7.66 -6.50 8.63
CA ASP A 28 -7.09 -5.45 9.49
C ASP A 28 -5.57 -5.43 9.40
N GLN A 29 -4.93 -6.61 9.35
CA GLN A 29 -3.50 -6.72 9.08
C GLN A 29 -3.13 -6.05 7.75
N ALA A 30 -3.89 -6.30 6.69
CA ALA A 30 -3.65 -5.69 5.38
C ALA A 30 -3.81 -4.17 5.43
N ARG A 31 -4.82 -3.65 6.12
CA ARG A 31 -5.01 -2.21 6.31
C ARG A 31 -3.87 -1.55 7.08
N ALA A 32 -3.39 -2.19 8.14
CA ALA A 32 -2.26 -1.72 8.92
C ALA A 32 -0.99 -1.65 8.07
N LEU A 33 -0.72 -2.68 7.27
CA LEU A 33 0.40 -2.71 6.33
C LEU A 33 0.32 -1.60 5.26
N VAL A 34 -0.86 -1.34 4.70
CA VAL A 34 -1.06 -0.22 3.77
C VAL A 34 -0.82 1.12 4.45
N LEU A 35 -1.32 1.31 5.67
CA LEU A 35 -1.11 2.56 6.43
C LEU A 35 0.37 2.77 6.75
N HIS A 36 1.06 1.73 7.18
CA HIS A 36 2.50 1.77 7.45
C HIS A 36 3.31 2.11 6.21
N ALA A 37 3.03 1.47 5.06
CA ALA A 37 3.67 1.79 3.78
C ALA A 37 3.47 3.26 3.37
N LYS A 38 2.26 3.81 3.58
CA LYS A 38 1.98 5.23 3.33
C LYS A 38 2.75 6.15 4.27
N CYS A 39 2.86 5.81 5.55
CA CYS A 39 3.63 6.59 6.52
C CYS A 39 5.10 6.60 6.14
N LEU A 40 5.69 5.43 5.85
CA LEU A 40 7.09 5.30 5.41
C LEU A 40 7.42 6.26 4.25
N VAL A 41 6.64 6.24 3.17
CA VAL A 41 6.94 7.06 1.98
C VAL A 41 6.69 8.56 2.24
N ALA A 42 5.74 8.90 3.10
CA ALA A 42 5.43 10.28 3.43
C ALA A 42 6.41 10.92 4.42
N THR A 43 7.02 10.14 5.30
CA THR A 43 8.08 10.60 6.21
C THR A 43 9.49 10.44 5.61
N ALA A 44 9.60 9.78 4.45
CA ALA A 44 10.88 9.57 3.79
C ALA A 44 11.59 10.89 3.44
N PRO A 45 12.91 11.01 3.69
CA PRO A 45 13.69 12.16 3.27
C PRO A 45 13.69 12.28 1.75
N GLN A 46 13.78 13.51 1.24
CA GLN A 46 13.84 13.79 -0.21
C GLN A 46 15.23 13.52 -0.82
N ILE A 47 16.02 12.65 -0.19
CA ILE A 47 17.33 12.21 -0.68
C ILE A 47 17.07 10.97 -1.56
N PRO A 48 17.34 11.01 -2.88
CA PRO A 48 16.89 9.98 -3.83
C PRO A 48 17.20 8.54 -3.42
N GLU A 49 18.42 8.29 -2.95
CA GLU A 49 18.93 6.96 -2.61
C GLU A 49 18.25 6.42 -1.35
N LYS A 50 18.12 7.26 -0.32
CA LYS A 50 17.41 6.89 0.92
C LYS A 50 15.92 6.70 0.66
N ARG A 51 15.33 7.58 -0.15
CA ARG A 51 13.93 7.52 -0.53
C ARG A 51 13.62 6.23 -1.29
N LYS A 52 14.49 5.84 -2.23
CA LYS A 52 14.37 4.59 -2.98
C LYS A 52 14.35 3.36 -2.06
N LEU A 53 15.25 3.30 -1.06
CA LEU A 53 15.27 2.22 -0.07
C LEU A 53 13.96 2.14 0.73
N ILE A 54 13.46 3.28 1.21
CA ILE A 54 12.20 3.33 1.96
C ILE A 54 11.01 2.90 1.10
N ILE A 55 10.97 3.31 -0.18
CA ILE A 55 9.93 2.88 -1.11
C ILE A 55 10.01 1.36 -1.33
N GLN A 56 11.19 0.77 -1.41
CA GLN A 56 11.33 -0.69 -1.50
C GLN A 56 10.76 -1.41 -0.28
N ASP A 57 10.95 -0.88 0.92
CA ASP A 57 10.36 -1.46 2.13
C ASP A 57 8.83 -1.27 2.17
N ALA A 58 8.34 -0.10 1.73
CA ALA A 58 6.91 0.14 1.56
C ALA A 58 6.27 -0.84 0.55
N ILE A 59 6.96 -1.13 -0.56
CA ILE A 59 6.52 -2.14 -1.55
C ILE A 59 6.39 -3.52 -0.90
N LYS A 60 7.36 -3.96 -0.09
CA LYS A 60 7.27 -5.26 0.62
C LYS A 60 6.03 -5.33 1.51
N ALA A 61 5.75 -4.25 2.26
CA ALA A 61 4.55 -4.17 3.09
C ALA A 61 3.26 -4.23 2.24
N LEU A 62 3.21 -3.54 1.10
CA LEU A 62 2.07 -3.58 0.19
C LEU A 62 1.86 -4.94 -0.49
N LEU A 63 2.93 -5.65 -0.85
CA LEU A 63 2.81 -7.01 -1.40
C LEU A 63 2.20 -7.97 -0.37
N LYS A 64 2.59 -7.85 0.90
CA LYS A 64 1.98 -8.62 2.00
C LYS A 64 0.51 -8.23 2.20
N ALA A 65 0.20 -6.93 2.17
CA ALA A 65 -1.18 -6.44 2.26
C ALA A 65 -2.05 -6.96 1.10
N LYS A 66 -1.52 -6.96 -0.13
CA LYS A 66 -2.20 -7.51 -1.31
C LYS A 66 -2.59 -8.96 -1.08
N SER A 67 -1.61 -9.78 -0.65
CA SER A 67 -1.85 -11.20 -0.32
C SER A 67 -2.94 -11.38 0.73
N HIS A 68 -2.94 -10.56 1.80
CA HIS A 68 -3.94 -10.64 2.86
C HIS A 68 -5.34 -10.21 2.38
N PHE A 69 -5.46 -9.15 1.58
CA PHE A 69 -6.73 -8.77 0.98
C PHE A 69 -7.26 -9.83 0.01
N SER A 70 -6.38 -10.48 -0.76
CA SER A 70 -6.77 -11.59 -1.65
C SER A 70 -7.32 -12.79 -0.87
N LYS A 71 -6.74 -13.14 0.28
CA LYS A 71 -7.22 -14.26 1.13
C LYS A 71 -8.64 -14.09 1.65
N VAL A 72 -9.10 -12.85 1.79
CA VAL A 72 -10.46 -12.52 2.25
C VAL A 72 -11.32 -11.96 1.14
N GLU A 73 -10.90 -12.14 -0.12
CA GLU A 73 -11.64 -11.74 -1.32
C GLU A 73 -12.05 -10.25 -1.33
N ALA A 74 -11.26 -9.41 -0.66
CA ALA A 74 -11.47 -7.96 -0.62
C ALA A 74 -10.94 -7.31 -1.91
N PHE A 75 -11.45 -7.70 -3.08
CA PHE A 75 -10.89 -7.34 -4.39
C PHE A 75 -10.83 -5.83 -4.65
N GLY A 76 -11.77 -5.04 -4.11
CA GLY A 76 -11.67 -3.58 -4.17
C GLY A 76 -10.44 -3.03 -3.43
N LYS A 77 -10.02 -3.65 -2.34
CA LYS A 77 -8.78 -3.30 -1.64
C LYS A 77 -7.53 -3.85 -2.33
N VAL A 78 -7.62 -5.02 -2.97
CA VAL A 78 -6.55 -5.55 -3.83
C VAL A 78 -6.26 -4.56 -4.97
N LYS A 79 -7.29 -4.09 -5.66
CA LYS A 79 -7.17 -3.08 -6.73
C LYS A 79 -6.55 -1.77 -6.24
N ASN A 80 -7.01 -1.25 -5.10
CA ASN A 80 -6.39 -0.06 -4.50
C ASN A 80 -4.91 -0.26 -4.13
N THR A 81 -4.55 -1.47 -3.68
CA THR A 81 -3.17 -1.83 -3.32
C THR A 81 -2.29 -1.93 -4.57
N LEU A 82 -2.80 -2.52 -5.66
CA LEU A 82 -2.13 -2.58 -6.96
C LEU A 82 -1.88 -1.19 -7.55
N TYR A 83 -2.86 -0.30 -7.43
CA TYR A 83 -2.69 1.09 -7.84
C TYR A 83 -1.54 1.75 -7.08
N LEU A 84 -1.50 1.62 -5.75
CA LEU A 84 -0.42 2.19 -4.94
C LEU A 84 0.95 1.56 -5.23
N LEU A 85 1.01 0.24 -5.42
CA LEU A 85 2.22 -0.46 -5.89
C LEU A 85 2.70 0.11 -7.22
N SER A 86 1.81 0.36 -8.18
CA SER A 86 2.18 0.93 -9.48
C SER A 86 2.81 2.33 -9.34
N LEU A 87 2.32 3.16 -8.42
CA LEU A 87 2.89 4.48 -8.14
C LEU A 87 4.28 4.36 -7.55
N PHE A 88 4.48 3.45 -6.60
CA PHE A 88 5.76 3.24 -5.94
C PHE A 88 6.80 2.66 -6.91
N TYR A 89 6.43 1.66 -7.72
CA TYR A 89 7.31 1.12 -8.76
C TYR A 89 7.68 2.18 -9.81
N ASN A 90 6.74 3.04 -10.20
CA ASN A 90 7.01 4.16 -11.10
C ASN A 90 8.05 5.12 -10.49
N GLU A 91 7.90 5.45 -9.21
CA GLU A 91 8.80 6.37 -8.51
C GLU A 91 10.26 5.86 -8.44
N ILE A 92 10.46 4.54 -8.40
CA ILE A 92 11.81 3.93 -8.38
C ILE A 92 12.25 3.35 -9.75
N ASP A 93 11.57 3.76 -10.82
CA ASP A 93 11.81 3.39 -12.23
C ASP A 93 11.73 1.88 -12.55
N MET A 94 10.93 1.12 -11.79
CA MET A 94 10.66 -0.30 -12.03
C MET A 94 9.48 -0.49 -12.99
N LYS A 95 9.71 -0.22 -14.27
CA LYS A 95 8.65 -0.19 -15.30
C LYS A 95 7.94 -1.53 -15.51
N ALA A 96 8.68 -2.64 -15.43
CA ALA A 96 8.11 -3.98 -15.60
C ALA A 96 7.07 -4.29 -14.52
N ASP A 97 7.43 -4.09 -13.25
CA ASP A 97 6.53 -4.31 -12.11
C ASP A 97 5.33 -3.35 -12.11
N ARG A 98 5.56 -2.08 -12.50
CA ARG A 98 4.48 -1.11 -12.70
C ARG A 98 3.47 -1.61 -13.74
N ASN A 99 3.96 -2.08 -14.89
CA ASN A 99 3.10 -2.60 -15.96
C ASN A 99 2.34 -3.86 -15.50
N GLN A 100 3.01 -4.74 -14.73
CA GLN A 100 2.36 -5.92 -14.16
C GLN A 100 1.22 -5.54 -13.20
N CYS A 101 1.42 -4.52 -12.36
CA CYS A 101 0.35 -4.02 -11.49
C CYS A 101 -0.84 -3.50 -12.28
N ALA A 102 -0.61 -2.76 -13.37
CA ALA A 102 -1.67 -2.24 -14.23
C ALA A 102 -2.44 -3.36 -14.95
N PHE A 103 -1.73 -4.39 -15.42
CA PHE A 103 -2.33 -5.58 -16.03
C PHE A 103 -3.23 -6.34 -15.03
N GLU A 104 -2.71 -6.67 -13.85
CA GLU A 104 -3.46 -7.38 -12.80
C GLU A 104 -4.67 -6.57 -12.33
N PHE A 105 -4.52 -5.25 -12.18
CA PHE A 105 -5.63 -4.36 -11.85
C PHE A 105 -6.74 -4.48 -12.88
N ARG A 106 -6.40 -4.44 -14.18
CA ARG A 106 -7.37 -4.53 -15.27
C ARG A 106 -8.13 -5.85 -15.26
N GLN A 107 -7.42 -6.97 -15.07
CA GLN A 107 -8.04 -8.29 -14.97
C GLN A 107 -9.04 -8.37 -13.80
N LEU A 108 -8.65 -7.87 -12.62
CA LEU A 108 -9.53 -7.84 -11.46
C LEU A 108 -10.71 -6.89 -11.63
N ASP A 109 -10.55 -5.80 -12.39
CA ASP A 109 -11.63 -4.85 -12.64
C ASP A 109 -12.70 -5.43 -13.56
N GLU A 110 -12.29 -6.20 -14.56
CA GLU A 110 -13.20 -6.93 -15.45
C GLU A 110 -13.94 -8.05 -14.72
N GLN A 111 -13.25 -8.79 -13.83
CA GLN A 111 -13.86 -9.89 -13.07
C GLN A 111 -14.74 -9.40 -11.91
N TYR A 112 -14.30 -8.35 -11.22
CA TYR A 112 -14.94 -7.81 -10.02
C TYR A 112 -15.13 -6.30 -10.17
N PRO A 113 -16.19 -5.87 -10.89
CA PRO A 113 -16.52 -4.46 -11.02
C PRO A 113 -16.76 -3.87 -9.63
N THR A 114 -16.01 -2.83 -9.28
CA THR A 114 -16.19 -2.13 -8.01
C THR A 114 -16.66 -0.72 -8.28
N LYS A 115 -17.59 -0.21 -7.46
CA LYS A 115 -17.96 1.20 -7.50
C LYS A 115 -16.70 2.06 -7.36
N THR A 116 -16.60 3.10 -8.18
CA THR A 116 -15.49 4.06 -8.14
C THR A 116 -15.47 4.74 -6.78
N ASN A 117 -14.64 4.26 -5.87
CA ASN A 117 -14.44 4.91 -4.59
C ASN A 117 -13.44 6.03 -4.81
N THR A 118 -13.92 7.27 -4.81
CA THR A 118 -13.16 8.54 -4.87
C THR A 118 -12.27 8.78 -3.64
N SER A 119 -11.78 7.72 -3.00
CA SER A 119 -10.81 7.77 -1.91
C SER A 119 -9.38 7.56 -2.40
N THR A 120 -9.09 7.93 -3.65
CA THR A 120 -7.73 8.21 -4.15
C THR A 120 -7.38 9.66 -3.81
N LEU A 121 -7.19 9.92 -2.53
CA LEU A 121 -6.47 11.10 -2.07
C LEU A 121 -5.29 10.59 -1.26
N TYR A 122 -4.12 10.69 -1.88
CA TYR A 122 -2.78 10.46 -1.35
C TYR A 122 -2.71 10.64 0.18
#